data_AF-A0A976HQ73-F1
#
_entry.id   AF-A0A976HQ73-F1
#
_cell.length_a   1.000
_cell.length_b   1.000
_cell.length_c   1.000
_cell.angle_alpha   90.00
_cell.angle_beta   90.00
_cell.angle_gamma   90.00
#
_symmetry.space_group_name_H-M   'P 1'
#
loop_
_entity.id
_entity.type
_entity.pdbx_description
1 polymer ?
#
loop_
_entity_poly.entity_id
_entity_poly.type
_entity_poly.pdbx_seq_one_letter_code
_entity_poly.pdbx_strand_id
1 'polypeptide(L)'
;MTMTTLQRPARRGLVLTTAITLALAAPTAAQVADEGVFQMLGRIIFGTGTAKVAIDTPQAVTALEQDDLDRKQAESIGDVLKGVPGVQSAGASTRPMGQAFNIRGIGNSEQTASEERIKVVVDGAPKFFEQYRMGSFFGDLELFKRVEILRGPASSTLYGSGTIGGVVAFTTKDAADYLAEGETSALRFKLGYESNGDVLKPGVIYAHRAGNADFLLSLNASSGNDKTDGGGTVLAGSSHESVSGLAKAKLGFGNDSDQSLTLSLSRTDSDMDAAAVAQTGGAATIPSFGFADVHAIDDTASLTWRHEFASNDLLDLTVQLSYTDTSVSKRNFTGSALTCAVGTFQVLCPADYGYATTAVKIENTADLSSGDWQNFLTVGVQLSEQERSATSSLGALGFHPEGTDRKIGVYAQGEFIWNDRLTLIPGLRVDFGDRTPSAATVAAGGAGVSDQAISPKLSALYK
;
A
#
# COMPACT_ATOMS: atom_id res chain seq x y z
N MET A 1 -47.67 51.07 14.52
CA MET A 1 -47.83 49.64 14.84
C MET A 1 -46.42 49.08 15.02
N THR A 2 -46.14 48.54 16.22
CA THR A 2 -45.00 47.65 16.60
C THR A 2 -43.55 48.16 16.35
N MET A 3 -42.83 48.72 17.33
CA MET A 3 -42.05 48.09 18.42
C MET A 3 -41.20 46.87 18.02
N THR A 4 -39.86 47.00 18.06
CA THR A 4 -38.87 46.10 18.74
C THR A 4 -37.42 46.58 18.45
N THR A 5 -36.78 47.29 19.38
CA THR A 5 -35.72 46.85 20.33
C THR A 5 -34.29 46.76 19.76
N LEU A 6 -33.50 47.79 20.11
CA LEU A 6 -32.04 47.77 20.24
C LEU A 6 -31.60 46.92 21.44
N GLN A 7 -30.58 46.07 21.29
CA GLN A 7 -29.66 45.69 22.37
C GLN A 7 -28.22 45.48 21.86
N ARG A 8 -27.27 45.71 22.77
CA ARG A 8 -25.87 46.12 22.59
C ARG A 8 -24.89 44.97 22.26
N PRO A 9 -23.71 45.27 21.67
CA PRO A 9 -22.60 44.33 21.58
C PRO A 9 -21.84 44.23 22.92
N ALA A 10 -21.57 43.00 23.37
CA ALA A 10 -20.74 42.72 24.53
C ALA A 10 -19.25 42.71 24.14
N ARG A 11 -18.49 43.62 24.76
CA ARG A 11 -17.02 43.64 24.81
C ARG A 11 -16.51 42.58 25.79
N ARG A 12 -15.56 41.73 25.38
CA ARG A 12 -14.44 41.15 26.15
C ARG A 12 -13.45 40.64 25.09
N GLY A 13 -12.15 40.89 25.05
CA GLY A 13 -11.17 41.51 25.92
C GLY A 13 -9.82 40.98 25.42
N LEU A 14 -9.00 41.85 24.83
CA LEU A 14 -7.72 41.56 24.19
C LEU A 14 -6.57 41.62 25.21
N VAL A 15 -5.47 40.91 24.91
CA VAL A 15 -4.08 41.09 25.40
C VAL A 15 -3.71 40.36 26.71
N LEU A 16 -2.73 39.45 26.64
CA LEU A 16 -1.46 39.58 27.37
C LEU A 16 -0.38 38.63 26.82
N THR A 17 0.42 39.19 25.91
CA THR A 17 1.83 38.85 25.69
C THR A 17 2.64 39.35 26.89
N THR A 18 3.44 38.49 27.53
CA THR A 18 4.63 38.94 28.28
C THR A 18 5.69 37.86 28.30
N ALA A 19 6.87 38.25 27.86
CA ALA A 19 8.12 37.52 27.95
C ALA A 19 8.61 37.43 29.40
N ILE A 20 9.26 36.31 29.74
CA ILE A 20 10.19 36.23 30.86
C ILE A 20 11.52 35.73 30.29
N THR A 21 12.40 36.68 30.00
CA THR A 21 13.85 36.51 29.87
C THR A 21 14.50 37.18 31.07
N LEU A 22 15.37 36.43 31.74
CA LEU A 22 16.44 36.77 32.71
C LEU A 22 16.38 35.73 33.84
N ALA A 23 17.45 35.09 34.31
CA ALA A 23 18.85 34.92 33.95
C ALA A 23 19.40 34.01 35.06
N LEU A 24 20.40 33.17 34.79
CA LEU A 24 21.46 32.88 35.76
C LEU A 24 22.56 32.07 35.06
N ALA A 25 23.73 32.71 34.99
CA ALA A 25 24.98 32.15 34.53
C ALA A 25 25.49 31.08 35.51
N ALA A 26 26.05 29.99 34.97
CA ALA A 26 26.97 29.07 35.63
C ALA A 26 27.81 28.36 34.53
N PRO A 27 29.02 27.87 34.85
CA PRO A 27 30.18 27.93 34.00
C PRO A 27 30.19 26.89 32.87
N THR A 28 30.74 27.28 31.74
CA THR A 28 31.22 26.39 30.68
C THR A 28 32.33 25.48 31.22
N ALA A 29 31.94 24.31 31.70
CA ALA A 29 32.81 23.14 31.68
C ALA A 29 32.76 22.57 30.25
N ALA A 30 33.86 22.75 29.51
CA ALA A 30 34.06 22.07 28.24
C ALA A 30 34.16 20.57 28.51
N GLN A 31 33.05 19.84 28.32
CA GLN A 31 33.13 18.42 27.99
C GLN A 31 33.51 18.35 26.53
N VAL A 32 34.70 17.79 26.28
CA VAL A 32 35.10 17.26 24.99
C VAL A 32 34.06 16.20 24.65
N ALA A 33 33.07 16.58 23.84
CA ALA A 33 32.21 15.63 23.18
C ALA A 33 33.09 14.88 22.20
N ASP A 34 33.36 13.62 22.53
CA ASP A 34 33.81 12.63 21.57
C ASP A 34 32.85 12.75 20.38
N GLU A 35 33.37 13.12 19.20
CA GLU A 35 32.61 13.10 17.94
C GLU A 35 32.30 11.63 17.63
N GLY A 36 31.34 11.09 18.36
CA GLY A 36 30.62 9.89 17.96
C GLY A 36 29.97 10.25 16.64
N VAL A 37 30.60 9.78 15.55
CA VAL A 37 30.01 9.75 14.21
C VAL A 37 28.57 9.29 14.39
N PHE A 38 27.64 10.23 14.23
CA PHE A 38 26.21 9.94 14.24
C PHE A 38 25.93 9.11 12.98
N GLN A 39 26.22 7.82 13.04
CA GLN A 39 25.75 6.88 12.04
C GLN A 39 24.25 6.79 12.27
N MET A 40 23.47 7.38 11.36
CA MET A 40 22.06 7.02 11.27
C MET A 40 22.00 5.49 11.20
N LEU A 41 21.38 4.84 12.19
CA LEU A 41 20.97 3.46 12.03
C LEU A 41 20.15 3.40 10.75
N GLY A 42 20.62 2.64 9.76
CA GLY A 42 19.95 2.64 8.47
C GLY A 42 18.55 2.04 8.62
N ARG A 43 17.69 2.31 7.64
CA ARG A 43 16.29 1.95 7.71
C ARG A 43 16.09 0.44 7.77
N ILE A 44 15.35 -0.01 8.78
CA ILE A 44 14.99 -1.41 8.96
C ILE A 44 13.94 -1.79 7.90
N ILE A 45 14.18 -2.88 7.20
CA ILE A 45 13.28 -3.49 6.23
C ILE A 45 12.94 -4.91 6.69
N PHE A 46 11.73 -5.35 6.36
CA PHE A 46 11.30 -6.71 6.69
C PHE A 46 11.83 -7.67 5.63
N GLY A 47 12.90 -8.40 5.99
CA GLY A 47 13.49 -9.47 5.19
C GLY A 47 13.09 -10.85 5.71
N THR A 48 13.65 -11.91 5.11
CA THR A 48 13.57 -13.26 5.70
C THR A 48 14.41 -13.33 6.97
N GLY A 49 13.88 -13.94 8.02
CA GLY A 49 14.55 -14.03 9.32
C GLY A 49 14.35 -12.77 10.14
N THR A 50 15.35 -11.90 10.18
CA THR A 50 15.34 -10.71 11.03
C THR A 50 15.09 -9.42 10.25
N ALA A 51 14.58 -8.41 10.95
CA ALA A 51 14.45 -7.08 10.39
C ALA A 51 15.86 -6.49 10.19
N LYS A 52 16.15 -6.01 8.97
CA LYS A 52 17.52 -5.63 8.58
C LYS A 52 17.63 -4.20 8.13
N VAL A 53 18.78 -3.59 8.34
CA VAL A 53 19.09 -2.33 7.69
C VAL A 53 19.14 -2.53 6.17
N ALA A 54 18.55 -1.62 5.39
CA ALA A 54 18.51 -1.70 3.94
C ALA A 54 19.91 -1.92 3.30
N ILE A 55 20.98 -1.36 3.88
CA ILE A 55 22.37 -1.52 3.42
C ILE A 55 22.90 -2.96 3.57
N ASP A 56 22.35 -3.73 4.52
CA ASP A 56 22.75 -5.10 4.82
C ASP A 56 21.95 -6.13 4.03
N THR A 57 21.24 -5.69 2.98
CA THR A 57 20.49 -6.58 2.11
C THR A 57 21.06 -6.59 0.69
N PRO A 58 21.32 -7.77 0.09
CA PRO A 58 21.79 -7.88 -1.30
C PRO A 58 20.66 -7.68 -2.31
N GLN A 59 19.80 -6.68 -2.06
CA GLN A 59 18.71 -6.27 -2.91
C GLN A 59 18.56 -4.75 -2.86
N ALA A 60 18.19 -4.14 -3.98
CA ALA A 60 17.97 -2.71 -4.02
C ALA A 60 16.59 -2.38 -3.39
N VAL A 61 16.61 -2.03 -2.11
CA VAL A 61 15.40 -1.71 -1.34
C VAL A 61 15.37 -0.23 -0.99
N THR A 62 14.20 0.38 -1.10
CA THR A 62 13.91 1.68 -0.51
C THR A 62 12.74 1.51 0.44
N ALA A 63 12.90 1.94 1.68
CA ALA A 63 11.81 2.02 2.63
C ALA A 63 11.55 3.49 2.94
N LEU A 64 10.29 3.87 3.10
CA LEU A 64 9.83 5.19 3.52
C LEU A 64 9.00 4.99 4.78
N GLU A 65 9.45 5.55 5.90
CA GLU A 65 8.78 5.42 7.20
C GLU A 65 7.79 6.56 7.42
N GLN A 66 7.04 6.48 8.51
CA GLN A 66 5.95 7.41 8.83
C GLN A 66 6.42 8.87 8.80
N ASP A 67 7.59 9.15 9.36
CA ASP A 67 8.16 10.49 9.36
C ASP A 67 8.52 10.99 7.94
N ASP A 68 8.89 10.12 7.01
CA ASP A 68 9.10 10.53 5.61
C ASP A 68 7.78 10.84 4.93
N LEU A 69 6.77 10.00 5.16
CA LEU A 69 5.43 10.18 4.60
C LEU A 69 4.81 11.48 5.11
N ASP A 70 4.91 11.74 6.41
CA ASP A 70 4.45 12.98 7.06
C ASP A 70 5.23 14.20 6.55
N ARG A 71 6.56 14.12 6.41
CA ARG A 71 7.38 15.22 5.86
C ARG A 71 7.09 15.52 4.40
N LYS A 72 6.84 14.48 3.60
CA LYS A 72 6.53 14.64 2.17
C LYS A 72 5.18 15.29 1.94
N GLN A 73 4.24 15.16 2.88
CA GLN A 73 2.85 15.59 2.71
C GLN A 73 2.28 15.08 1.37
N ALA A 74 2.54 13.80 1.08
CA ALA A 74 2.26 13.22 -0.23
C ALA A 74 0.75 13.20 -0.51
N GLU A 75 0.34 13.70 -1.68
CA GLU A 75 -1.07 13.73 -2.08
C GLU A 75 -1.49 12.42 -2.75
N SER A 76 -0.52 11.74 -3.37
CA SER A 76 -0.67 10.50 -4.11
C SER A 76 0.54 9.60 -3.90
N ILE A 77 0.41 8.32 -4.28
CA ILE A 77 1.58 7.42 -4.29
C ILE A 77 2.68 7.94 -5.22
N GLY A 78 2.34 8.69 -6.28
CA GLY A 78 3.31 9.37 -7.11
C GLY A 78 4.23 10.30 -6.31
N ASP A 79 3.68 11.06 -5.36
CA ASP A 79 4.46 11.97 -4.51
C ASP A 79 5.31 11.24 -3.48
N VAL A 80 4.81 10.11 -2.97
CA VAL A 80 5.61 9.19 -2.13
C VAL A 80 6.83 8.73 -2.90
N LEU A 81 6.65 8.31 -4.16
CA LEU A 81 7.69 7.78 -5.04
C LEU A 81 8.60 8.86 -5.64
N LYS A 82 8.21 10.15 -5.62
CA LYS A 82 9.09 11.25 -6.08
C LYS A 82 10.40 11.22 -5.31
N GLY A 83 11.50 11.12 -6.05
CA GLY A 83 12.86 11.03 -5.50
C GLY A 83 13.35 9.60 -5.21
N VAL A 84 12.52 8.57 -5.39
CA VAL A 84 12.96 7.16 -5.31
C VAL A 84 13.58 6.74 -6.65
N PRO A 85 14.89 6.46 -6.71
CA PRO A 85 15.55 6.18 -7.99
C PRO A 85 15.05 4.90 -8.66
N GLY A 86 14.76 4.99 -9.96
CA GLY A 86 14.32 3.85 -10.77
C GLY A 86 12.89 3.40 -10.51
N VAL A 87 12.10 4.22 -9.81
CA VAL A 87 10.68 4.00 -9.55
C VAL A 87 9.90 5.24 -9.93
N GLN A 88 8.77 5.04 -10.61
CA GLN A 88 7.87 6.11 -11.00
C GLN A 88 6.44 5.63 -10.73
N SER A 89 5.55 6.56 -10.43
CA SER A 89 4.13 6.27 -10.61
C SER A 89 3.78 6.41 -12.08
N ALA A 90 2.87 5.56 -12.53
CA ALA A 90 2.32 5.60 -13.87
C ALA A 90 0.80 5.82 -13.81
N GLY A 91 0.28 6.47 -14.85
CA GLY A 91 -1.07 7.01 -14.87
C GLY A 91 -1.06 8.53 -14.68
N ALA A 92 -2.23 9.15 -14.80
CA ALA A 92 -2.37 10.60 -14.65
C ALA A 92 -2.06 10.98 -13.19
N SER A 93 -0.83 11.47 -12.97
CA SER A 93 -0.25 11.87 -11.67
C SER A 93 -1.05 12.87 -10.82
N THR A 94 -2.18 13.37 -11.32
CA THR A 94 -3.00 14.41 -10.70
C THR A 94 -4.31 13.87 -10.13
N ARG A 95 -4.64 12.60 -10.36
CA ARG A 95 -5.76 11.93 -9.70
C ARG A 95 -5.27 11.36 -8.36
N PRO A 96 -6.02 11.54 -7.26
CA PRO A 96 -5.58 11.06 -5.95
C PRO A 96 -5.56 9.52 -5.85
N MET A 97 -6.34 8.83 -6.69
CA MET A 97 -6.53 7.37 -6.68
C MET A 97 -6.32 6.75 -8.07
N GLY A 98 -6.24 5.42 -8.14
CA GLY A 98 -6.03 4.70 -9.40
C GLY A 98 -4.61 4.91 -9.94
N GLN A 99 -3.63 4.91 -9.06
CA GLN A 99 -2.23 5.09 -9.45
C GLN A 99 -1.59 3.73 -9.72
N ALA A 100 -0.63 3.67 -10.62
CA ALA A 100 0.13 2.46 -10.90
C ALA A 100 1.62 2.65 -10.63
N PHE A 101 2.36 1.54 -10.68
CA PHE A 101 3.79 1.50 -10.39
C PHE A 101 4.58 1.15 -11.65
N ASN A 102 5.71 1.83 -11.83
CA ASN A 102 6.74 1.47 -12.78
C ASN A 102 8.08 1.34 -12.03
N ILE A 103 8.71 0.17 -12.09
CA ILE A 103 10.00 -0.11 -11.48
C ILE A 103 10.96 -0.57 -12.58
N ARG A 104 12.00 0.24 -12.83
CA ARG A 104 13.01 -0.02 -13.87
C ARG A 104 12.41 -0.32 -15.26
N GLY A 105 11.33 0.37 -15.62
CA GLY A 105 10.65 0.20 -16.91
C GLY A 105 9.67 -0.97 -16.96
N ILE A 106 9.47 -1.70 -15.86
CA ILE A 106 8.54 -2.83 -15.74
C ILE A 106 7.34 -2.39 -14.90
N GLY A 107 6.15 -2.92 -15.23
CA GLY A 107 4.89 -2.52 -14.63
C GLY A 107 4.12 -1.60 -15.57
N ASN A 108 2.97 -1.12 -15.12
CA ASN A 108 2.13 -0.22 -15.89
C ASN A 108 2.97 1.01 -16.30
N SER A 109 3.25 1.12 -17.59
CA SER A 109 3.44 2.40 -18.27
C SER A 109 2.08 2.68 -18.92
N GLU A 110 1.68 3.93 -19.15
CA GLU A 110 0.34 4.29 -19.70
C GLU A 110 -0.10 3.56 -21.01
N GLN A 111 0.75 2.69 -21.55
CA GLN A 111 0.61 1.87 -22.75
C GLN A 111 0.64 0.34 -22.50
N THR A 112 0.96 -0.15 -21.30
CA THR A 112 1.16 -1.58 -21.02
C THR A 112 0.35 -2.04 -19.81
N ALA A 113 -0.75 -2.76 -20.05
CA ALA A 113 -1.45 -3.54 -19.02
C ALA A 113 -0.50 -4.65 -18.53
N SER A 114 0.28 -4.33 -17.50
CA SER A 114 1.44 -5.11 -17.02
C SER A 114 1.62 -4.98 -15.51
N GLU A 115 0.56 -4.56 -14.82
CA GLU A 115 0.41 -4.44 -13.37
C GLU A 115 0.84 -5.73 -12.65
N GLU A 116 0.60 -6.90 -13.27
CA GLU A 116 0.90 -8.20 -12.68
C GLU A 116 2.39 -8.43 -12.41
N ARG A 117 3.25 -7.62 -13.04
CA ARG A 117 4.72 -7.71 -12.96
C ARG A 117 5.32 -7.04 -11.74
N ILE A 118 4.53 -6.23 -11.03
CA ILE A 118 4.87 -5.64 -9.74
C ILE A 118 3.86 -6.13 -8.73
N LYS A 119 4.30 -6.78 -7.66
CA LYS A 119 3.39 -7.18 -6.59
C LYS A 119 3.14 -6.03 -5.65
N VAL A 120 1.87 -5.81 -5.32
CA VAL A 120 1.45 -4.89 -4.28
C VAL A 120 0.93 -5.71 -3.11
N VAL A 121 1.38 -5.39 -1.90
CA VAL A 121 0.86 -6.03 -0.68
C VAL A 121 0.54 -4.98 0.38
N VAL A 122 -0.49 -5.22 1.18
CA VAL A 122 -0.85 -4.42 2.36
C VAL A 122 -0.85 -5.34 3.56
N ASP A 123 0.02 -5.12 4.54
CA ASP A 123 0.23 -6.02 5.69
C ASP A 123 0.46 -7.48 5.27
N GLY A 124 1.09 -7.71 4.11
CA GLY A 124 1.31 -9.04 3.52
C GLY A 124 0.16 -9.59 2.68
N ALA A 125 -1.04 -8.99 2.76
CA ALA A 125 -2.18 -9.37 1.93
C ALA A 125 -1.92 -8.98 0.45
N PRO A 126 -1.95 -9.93 -0.50
CA PRO A 126 -1.72 -9.63 -1.91
C PRO A 126 -2.86 -8.82 -2.50
N LYS A 127 -2.55 -7.63 -3.03
CA LYS A 127 -3.51 -6.79 -3.75
C LYS A 127 -3.21 -6.81 -5.25
N PHE A 128 -4.28 -6.79 -6.03
CA PHE A 128 -4.19 -6.69 -7.47
C PHE A 128 -5.45 -6.03 -8.02
N PHE A 129 -5.27 -5.14 -8.97
CA PHE A 129 -6.32 -4.60 -9.80
C PHE A 129 -5.71 -4.23 -11.14
N GLU A 130 -6.45 -4.49 -12.21
CA GLU A 130 -6.04 -4.14 -13.56
C GLU A 130 -7.27 -3.69 -14.34
N GLN A 131 -7.19 -2.48 -14.88
CA GLN A 131 -8.14 -2.00 -15.86
C GLN A 131 -7.38 -1.05 -16.80
N TYR A 132 -7.73 -1.11 -18.08
CA TYR A 132 -7.16 -0.23 -19.10
C TYR A 132 -7.09 1.23 -18.62
N ARG A 133 -5.85 1.71 -18.42
CA ARG A 133 -5.54 3.10 -18.02
C ARG A 133 -6.30 3.60 -16.79
N MET A 134 -6.66 2.72 -15.85
CA MET A 134 -7.23 3.13 -14.56
C MET A 134 -6.19 3.15 -13.43
N GLY A 135 -5.08 2.42 -13.60
CA GLY A 135 -4.10 2.13 -12.56
C GLY A 135 -4.55 1.01 -11.62
N SER A 136 -3.79 0.77 -10.56
CA SER A 136 -3.89 -0.48 -9.78
C SER A 136 -3.98 -0.31 -8.27
N PHE A 137 -3.80 0.91 -7.75
CA PHE A 137 -3.78 1.19 -6.33
C PHE A 137 -4.74 2.31 -5.96
N PHE A 138 -5.61 2.02 -4.99
CA PHE A 138 -6.72 2.88 -4.55
C PHE A 138 -6.73 3.09 -3.02
N GLY A 139 -5.69 2.66 -2.32
CA GLY A 139 -5.60 2.82 -0.87
C GLY A 139 -5.18 4.22 -0.46
N ASP A 140 -5.77 4.74 0.62
CA ASP A 140 -5.37 6.02 1.23
C ASP A 140 -4.02 5.89 1.96
N LEU A 141 -3.09 6.80 1.62
CA LEU A 141 -1.76 6.88 2.22
C LEU A 141 -1.78 7.17 3.73
N GLU A 142 -2.83 7.84 4.23
CA GLU A 142 -2.99 8.10 5.66
C GLU A 142 -3.24 6.84 6.49
N LEU A 143 -3.49 5.68 5.86
CA LEU A 143 -3.60 4.41 6.58
C LEU A 143 -2.24 3.76 6.86
N PHE A 144 -1.20 4.15 6.11
CA PHE A 144 0.10 3.50 6.14
C PHE A 144 1.12 4.26 6.98
N LYS A 145 1.96 3.50 7.68
CA LYS A 145 3.14 4.02 8.37
C LYS A 145 4.42 3.75 7.59
N ARG A 146 4.41 2.80 6.67
CA ARG A 146 5.60 2.44 5.90
C ARG A 146 5.26 1.99 4.49
N VAL A 147 6.10 2.39 3.54
CA VAL A 147 6.11 1.91 2.15
C VAL A 147 7.50 1.36 1.83
N GLU A 148 7.59 0.08 1.51
CA GLU A 148 8.82 -0.62 1.11
C GLU A 148 8.76 -0.97 -0.38
N ILE A 149 9.84 -0.65 -1.10
CA ILE A 149 9.95 -0.85 -2.55
C ILE A 149 11.18 -1.70 -2.82
N LEU A 150 10.93 -2.96 -3.12
CA LEU A 150 11.94 -3.95 -3.43
C LEU A 150 12.06 -4.04 -4.95
N ARG A 151 13.20 -3.62 -5.50
CA ARG A 151 13.36 -3.51 -6.97
C ARG A 151 13.96 -4.79 -7.54
N GLY A 152 13.38 -5.26 -8.65
CA GLY A 152 13.82 -6.43 -9.40
C GLY A 152 13.28 -7.77 -8.89
N PRO A 153 13.68 -8.88 -9.55
CA PRO A 153 13.03 -10.18 -9.41
C PRO A 153 13.42 -10.97 -8.15
N ALA A 154 14.38 -10.49 -7.36
CA ALA A 154 14.86 -11.19 -6.16
C ALA A 154 13.77 -11.40 -5.10
N SER A 155 12.66 -10.66 -5.17
CA SER A 155 11.49 -10.85 -4.30
C SER A 155 10.56 -11.98 -4.73
N SER A 156 10.71 -12.53 -5.93
CA SER A 156 9.83 -13.58 -6.46
C SER A 156 9.76 -14.84 -5.60
N THR A 157 10.83 -15.18 -4.88
CA THR A 157 10.86 -16.32 -3.96
C THR A 157 9.81 -16.19 -2.84
N LEU A 158 9.58 -14.99 -2.30
CA LEU A 158 8.67 -14.78 -1.16
C LEU A 158 7.28 -14.29 -1.60
N TYR A 159 7.22 -13.51 -2.68
CA TYR A 159 5.99 -12.83 -3.11
C TYR A 159 5.30 -13.48 -4.31
N GLY A 160 5.89 -14.54 -4.89
CA GLY A 160 5.30 -15.28 -6.00
C GLY A 160 5.96 -15.04 -7.35
N SER A 161 5.75 -16.00 -8.25
CA SER A 161 6.07 -15.88 -9.67
C SER A 161 5.35 -14.69 -10.32
N GLY A 162 5.95 -14.19 -11.41
CA GLY A 162 5.50 -12.97 -12.09
C GLY A 162 6.04 -11.67 -11.47
N THR A 163 6.64 -11.72 -10.28
CA THR A 163 7.31 -10.57 -9.63
C THR A 163 8.63 -10.22 -10.34
N ILE A 164 8.57 -9.61 -11.52
CA ILE A 164 9.75 -9.29 -12.34
C ILE A 164 10.25 -7.88 -12.02
N GLY A 165 9.34 -6.91 -11.95
CA GLY A 165 9.66 -5.50 -11.69
C GLY A 165 10.05 -5.28 -10.24
N GLY A 166 9.36 -5.95 -9.31
CA GLY A 166 9.62 -5.83 -7.89
C GLY A 166 8.35 -5.93 -7.06
N VAL A 167 8.44 -5.46 -5.82
CA VAL A 167 7.35 -5.43 -4.85
C VAL A 167 7.22 -4.03 -4.28
N VAL A 168 5.96 -3.60 -4.09
CA VAL A 168 5.60 -2.45 -3.27
C VAL A 168 4.78 -2.96 -2.08
N ALA A 169 5.34 -2.86 -0.89
CA ALA A 169 4.74 -3.35 0.34
C ALA A 169 4.34 -2.18 1.23
N PHE A 170 3.09 -2.16 1.64
CA PHE A 170 2.53 -1.19 2.57
C PHE A 170 2.36 -1.83 3.94
N THR A 171 2.75 -1.11 4.99
CA THR A 171 2.44 -1.49 6.38
C THR A 171 1.50 -0.46 6.98
N THR A 172 0.39 -0.92 7.53
CA THR A 172 -0.60 -0.06 8.19
C THR A 172 -0.13 0.42 9.56
N LYS A 173 -0.71 1.54 10.01
CA LYS A 173 -0.51 2.11 11.35
C LYS A 173 -0.94 1.14 12.46
N ASP A 174 -0.19 1.09 13.55
CA ASP A 174 -0.45 0.31 14.77
C ASP A 174 -0.63 1.23 15.98
N ALA A 175 -1.31 0.75 17.02
CA ALA A 175 -1.51 1.54 18.25
C ALA A 175 -0.16 1.95 18.90
N ALA A 176 0.82 1.04 18.86
CA ALA A 176 2.15 1.27 19.40
C ALA A 176 2.90 2.45 18.73
N ASP A 177 2.51 2.86 17.52
CA ASP A 177 3.12 4.01 16.84
C ASP A 177 2.67 5.35 17.47
N TYR A 178 1.64 5.34 18.33
CA TYR A 178 1.02 6.52 18.93
C TYR A 178 1.02 6.52 20.46
N LEU A 179 1.41 5.41 21.09
CA LEU A 179 1.41 5.26 22.54
C LEU A 179 2.85 5.31 23.06
N ALA A 180 3.21 6.36 23.80
CA ALA A 180 4.49 6.41 24.49
C ALA A 180 4.56 5.41 25.66
N GLU A 181 5.75 5.24 26.24
CA GLU A 181 5.93 4.39 27.41
C GLU A 181 5.04 4.88 28.58
N GLY A 182 4.23 3.98 29.13
CA GLY A 182 3.27 4.28 30.19
C GLY A 182 1.93 4.88 29.73
N GLU A 183 1.76 5.22 28.46
CA GLU A 183 0.48 5.68 27.91
C GLU A 183 -0.41 4.51 27.51
N THR A 184 -1.70 4.62 27.84
CA THR A 184 -2.71 3.61 27.51
C THR A 184 -3.68 4.07 26.43
N SER A 185 -3.75 5.37 26.13
CA SER A 185 -4.64 5.89 25.10
C SER A 185 -4.03 7.13 24.45
N ALA A 186 -4.23 7.27 23.14
CA ALA A 186 -3.89 8.47 22.40
C ALA A 186 -5.02 8.82 21.43
N LEU A 187 -5.30 10.12 21.31
CA LEU A 187 -6.22 10.67 20.32
C LEU A 187 -5.48 11.74 19.52
N ARG A 188 -5.36 11.53 18.21
CA ARG A 188 -4.65 12.44 17.30
C ARG A 188 -5.61 12.96 16.24
N PHE A 189 -5.58 14.27 16.01
CA PHE A 189 -6.28 14.92 14.92
C PHE A 189 -5.27 15.43 13.90
N LYS A 190 -5.60 15.33 12.62
CA LYS A 190 -4.82 15.88 11.51
C LYS A 190 -5.77 16.69 10.62
N LEU A 191 -5.30 17.84 10.16
CA LEU A 191 -6.01 18.66 9.19
C LEU A 191 -5.02 19.07 8.10
N GLY A 192 -5.28 18.62 6.87
CA GLY A 192 -4.56 19.04 5.67
C GLY A 192 -5.40 19.98 4.82
N TYR A 193 -4.73 20.91 4.13
CA TYR A 193 -5.32 21.75 3.10
C TYR A 193 -4.34 21.88 1.93
N GLU A 194 -4.81 21.62 0.70
CA GLU A 194 -4.04 21.80 -0.53
C GLU A 194 -4.63 22.97 -1.31
N SER A 195 -3.80 23.96 -1.65
CA SER A 195 -4.27 25.15 -2.39
C SER A 195 -4.63 24.85 -3.85
N ASN A 196 -4.11 23.78 -4.43
CA ASN A 196 -4.46 23.38 -5.80
C ASN A 196 -5.65 22.41 -5.76
N GLY A 197 -6.82 22.88 -6.17
CA GLY A 197 -8.08 22.14 -6.05
C GLY A 197 -8.78 22.31 -4.70
N ASP A 198 -8.30 23.20 -3.81
CA ASP A 198 -8.92 23.47 -2.50
C ASP A 198 -9.19 22.20 -1.67
N VAL A 199 -8.26 21.24 -1.67
CA VAL A 199 -8.48 19.92 -1.07
C VAL A 199 -8.41 20.02 0.44
N LEU A 200 -9.45 19.58 1.15
CA LEU A 200 -9.49 19.48 2.61
C LEU A 200 -9.33 18.02 3.06
N LYS A 201 -8.42 17.78 4.01
CA LYS A 201 -8.09 16.43 4.50
C LYS A 201 -8.15 16.32 6.03
N PRO A 202 -9.34 16.18 6.64
CA PRO A 202 -9.44 15.90 8.07
C PRO A 202 -9.18 14.42 8.36
N GLY A 203 -8.51 14.14 9.46
CA GLY A 203 -8.26 12.79 9.95
C GLY A 203 -8.25 12.71 11.46
N VAL A 204 -8.64 11.55 11.99
CA VAL A 204 -8.61 11.24 13.42
C VAL A 204 -8.09 9.83 13.64
N ILE A 205 -7.21 9.67 14.63
CA ILE A 205 -6.70 8.38 15.08
C ILE A 205 -6.97 8.25 16.57
N TYR A 206 -7.54 7.12 16.97
CA TYR A 206 -7.64 6.68 18.35
C TYR A 206 -6.82 5.40 18.53
N ALA A 207 -5.84 5.43 19.42
CA ALA A 207 -5.06 4.27 19.82
C ALA A 207 -5.33 3.96 21.30
N HIS A 208 -5.45 2.69 21.64
CA HIS A 208 -5.73 2.26 23.00
C HIS A 208 -5.02 0.94 23.33
N ARG A 209 -4.41 0.86 24.50
CA ARG A 209 -3.80 -0.34 25.07
C ARG A 209 -4.60 -0.77 26.30
N ALA A 210 -5.15 -1.96 26.24
CA ALA A 210 -5.87 -2.62 27.33
C ALA A 210 -5.12 -3.90 27.74
N GLY A 211 -4.21 -3.78 28.70
CA GLY A 211 -3.38 -4.89 29.14
C GLY A 211 -2.45 -5.38 28.02
N ASN A 212 -2.67 -6.60 27.56
CA ASN A 212 -1.92 -7.26 26.48
C ASN A 212 -2.54 -7.08 25.08
N ALA A 213 -3.57 -6.24 24.96
CA ALA A 213 -4.23 -5.94 23.70
C ALA A 213 -4.05 -4.47 23.30
N ASP A 214 -3.68 -4.25 22.04
CA ASP A 214 -3.51 -2.96 21.40
C ASP A 214 -4.60 -2.79 20.33
N PHE A 215 -5.26 -1.63 20.31
CA PHE A 215 -6.33 -1.27 19.39
C PHE A 215 -6.02 0.06 18.71
N LEU A 216 -6.28 0.15 17.42
CA LEU A 216 -6.20 1.38 16.65
C LEU A 216 -7.44 1.54 15.76
N LEU A 217 -8.02 2.73 15.77
CA LEU A 217 -9.01 3.19 14.82
C LEU A 217 -8.47 4.45 14.13
N SER A 218 -8.48 4.48 12.81
CA SER A 218 -8.16 5.63 11.98
C SER A 218 -9.34 5.91 11.06
N LEU A 219 -9.73 7.17 10.94
CA LEU A 219 -10.75 7.65 10.00
C LEU A 219 -10.22 8.91 9.32
N ASN A 220 -10.23 8.92 7.99
CA ASN A 220 -9.79 10.06 7.21
C ASN A 220 -10.83 10.39 6.14
N ALA A 221 -10.89 11.65 5.75
CA ALA A 221 -11.62 12.08 4.58
C ALA A 221 -10.74 13.00 3.74
N SER A 222 -11.00 13.06 2.44
CA SER A 222 -10.38 13.99 1.50
C SER A 222 -11.45 14.44 0.52
N SER A 223 -11.63 15.75 0.35
CA SER A 223 -12.54 16.31 -0.64
C SER A 223 -11.91 17.53 -1.28
N GLY A 224 -12.01 17.63 -2.61
CA GLY A 224 -11.46 18.75 -3.34
C GLY A 224 -12.00 18.86 -4.76
N ASN A 225 -11.80 20.02 -5.34
CA ASN A 225 -12.17 20.39 -6.70
C ASN A 225 -11.09 19.97 -7.71
N ASP A 226 -11.36 20.24 -8.99
CA ASP A 226 -10.40 20.02 -10.06
C ASP A 226 -9.09 20.79 -9.82
N LYS A 227 -7.98 20.09 -9.99
CA LYS A 227 -6.62 20.63 -9.91
C LYS A 227 -6.25 21.34 -11.21
N THR A 228 -5.30 22.26 -11.12
CA THR A 228 -4.74 22.99 -12.27
C THR A 228 -3.27 22.60 -12.46
N ASP A 229 -2.84 22.44 -13.71
CA ASP A 229 -1.44 22.17 -14.04
C ASP A 229 -0.54 23.41 -14.02
N GLY A 230 0.76 23.22 -14.21
CA GLY A 230 1.73 24.34 -14.24
C GLY A 230 1.56 25.31 -15.42
N GLY A 231 0.77 24.94 -16.42
CA GLY A 231 0.39 25.81 -17.54
C GLY A 231 -0.90 26.59 -17.30
N GLY A 232 -1.56 26.41 -16.16
CA GLY A 232 -2.83 27.04 -15.83
C GLY A 232 -4.04 26.31 -16.42
N THR A 233 -3.88 25.09 -16.93
CA THR A 233 -4.98 24.31 -17.51
C THR A 233 -5.65 23.47 -16.43
N VAL A 234 -6.97 23.56 -16.33
CA VAL A 234 -7.76 22.73 -15.41
C VAL A 234 -7.70 21.28 -15.87
N LEU A 235 -7.41 20.40 -14.93
CA LEU A 235 -7.36 18.96 -15.11
C LEU A 235 -8.74 18.39 -14.79
N ALA A 236 -9.61 18.40 -15.80
CA ALA A 236 -10.99 17.95 -15.64
C ALA A 236 -11.10 16.54 -15.05
N GLY A 237 -11.97 16.38 -14.06
CA GLY A 237 -12.24 15.12 -13.40
C GLY A 237 -11.16 14.69 -12.42
N SER A 238 -10.43 15.65 -11.85
CA SER A 238 -9.52 15.45 -10.72
C SER A 238 -10.15 15.86 -9.38
N SER A 239 -11.33 16.50 -9.41
CA SER A 239 -12.21 16.59 -8.26
C SER A 239 -12.51 15.21 -7.70
N HIS A 240 -12.57 15.12 -6.38
CA HIS A 240 -12.80 13.86 -5.71
C HIS A 240 -13.41 14.05 -4.33
N GLU A 241 -14.07 13.00 -3.87
CA GLU A 241 -14.40 12.77 -2.48
C GLU A 241 -13.88 11.39 -2.09
N SER A 242 -13.32 11.26 -0.89
CA SER A 242 -12.77 10.00 -0.41
C SER A 242 -12.92 9.91 1.09
N VAL A 243 -13.30 8.74 1.58
CA VAL A 243 -13.32 8.38 3.00
C VAL A 243 -12.55 7.09 3.17
N SER A 244 -11.63 7.09 4.12
CA SER A 244 -10.84 5.90 4.44
C SER A 244 -10.90 5.58 5.93
N GLY A 245 -10.75 4.31 6.24
CA GLY A 245 -10.73 3.84 7.62
C GLY A 245 -9.80 2.65 7.80
N LEU A 246 -9.22 2.55 8.98
CA LEU A 246 -8.46 1.40 9.46
C LEU A 246 -8.90 1.06 10.87
N ALA A 247 -9.26 -0.19 11.11
CA ALA A 247 -9.44 -0.78 12.43
C ALA A 247 -8.43 -1.90 12.60
N LYS A 248 -7.60 -1.82 13.64
CA LYS A 248 -6.55 -2.79 13.91
C LYS A 248 -6.57 -3.21 15.37
N ALA A 249 -6.44 -4.50 15.62
CA ALA A 249 -6.35 -5.07 16.95
C ALA A 249 -5.22 -6.08 17.00
N LYS A 250 -4.34 -5.99 17.99
CA LYS A 250 -3.26 -6.94 18.24
C LYS A 250 -3.35 -7.44 19.68
N LEU A 251 -3.46 -8.74 19.85
CA LEU A 251 -3.46 -9.40 21.16
C LEU A 251 -2.16 -10.20 21.31
N GLY A 252 -1.33 -9.85 22.28
CA GLY A 252 -0.19 -10.66 22.71
C GLY A 252 -0.59 -11.66 23.78
N PHE A 253 -0.14 -12.91 23.71
CA PHE A 253 -0.44 -13.94 24.71
C PHE A 253 0.66 -15.01 24.72
N GLY A 254 0.49 -16.04 25.56
CA GLY A 254 1.52 -17.06 25.76
C GLY A 254 2.56 -16.63 26.81
N ASN A 255 3.70 -17.31 26.85
CA ASN A 255 4.73 -17.04 27.83
C ASN A 255 5.54 -15.83 27.36
N ASP A 256 5.66 -14.80 28.18
CA ASP A 256 6.36 -13.55 27.83
C ASP A 256 5.88 -12.89 26.52
N SER A 257 4.60 -13.11 26.14
CA SER A 257 4.01 -12.63 24.88
C SER A 257 4.67 -13.18 23.60
N ASP A 258 5.19 -14.41 23.68
CA ASP A 258 5.74 -15.17 22.55
C ASP A 258 4.74 -15.43 21.40
N GLN A 259 3.44 -15.25 21.66
CA GLN A 259 2.39 -15.35 20.65
C GLN A 259 1.67 -14.03 20.44
N SER A 260 1.23 -13.81 19.20
CA SER A 260 0.34 -12.70 18.90
C SER A 260 -0.72 -13.06 17.85
N LEU A 261 -1.89 -12.46 17.99
CA LEU A 261 -2.97 -12.49 17.00
C LEU A 261 -3.28 -11.05 16.60
N THR A 262 -3.17 -10.74 15.32
CA THR A 262 -3.39 -9.40 14.75
C THR A 262 -4.51 -9.44 13.72
N LEU A 263 -5.56 -8.64 13.92
CA LEU A 263 -6.62 -8.36 12.95
C LEU A 263 -6.40 -6.94 12.41
N SER A 264 -6.39 -6.79 11.09
CA SER A 264 -6.31 -5.50 10.39
C SER A 264 -7.43 -5.43 9.36
N LEU A 265 -8.27 -4.39 9.42
CA LEU A 265 -9.38 -4.13 8.51
C LEU A 265 -9.24 -2.71 7.99
N SER A 266 -9.16 -2.53 6.68
CA SER A 266 -9.14 -1.21 6.05
C SER A 266 -10.10 -1.11 4.89
N ARG A 267 -10.70 0.06 4.73
CA ARG A 267 -11.52 0.43 3.57
C ARG A 267 -11.11 1.81 3.08
N THR A 268 -11.01 1.99 1.77
CA THR A 268 -10.99 3.29 1.12
C THR A 268 -12.15 3.34 0.13
N ASP A 269 -13.03 4.32 0.27
CA ASP A 269 -14.19 4.56 -0.58
C ASP A 269 -13.97 5.92 -1.26
N SER A 270 -13.99 5.96 -2.59
CA SER A 270 -13.62 7.15 -3.34
C SER A 270 -14.50 7.37 -4.55
N ASP A 271 -14.93 8.61 -4.73
CA ASP A 271 -15.71 9.10 -5.86
C ASP A 271 -14.92 10.16 -6.63
N MET A 272 -15.00 10.08 -7.95
CA MET A 272 -14.45 11.08 -8.87
C MET A 272 -15.49 11.37 -9.95
N ASP A 273 -15.96 12.61 -10.00
CA ASP A 273 -16.94 13.06 -11.00
C ASP A 273 -16.25 13.44 -12.30
N ALA A 274 -16.91 13.13 -13.43
CA ALA A 274 -16.43 13.47 -14.77
C ALA A 274 -14.95 13.11 -15.00
N ALA A 275 -14.50 11.98 -14.47
CA ALA A 275 -13.17 11.44 -14.62
C ALA A 275 -12.84 11.13 -16.08
N ALA A 276 -11.76 11.69 -16.63
CA ALA A 276 -11.24 11.24 -17.92
C ALA A 276 -10.98 9.72 -17.90
N VAL A 277 -11.68 8.96 -18.76
CA VAL A 277 -11.57 7.49 -18.76
C VAL A 277 -10.26 6.97 -19.36
N ALA A 278 -9.56 7.83 -20.11
CA ALA A 278 -8.20 7.57 -20.58
C ALA A 278 -7.23 8.46 -19.81
N GLN A 279 -6.36 7.83 -19.03
CA GLN A 279 -5.26 8.49 -18.33
C GLN A 279 -4.05 8.67 -19.27
N THR A 280 -4.19 9.47 -20.33
CA THR A 280 -3.02 9.99 -21.05
C THR A 280 -2.48 11.17 -20.26
N GLY A 281 -1.28 11.08 -19.68
CA GLY A 281 -0.76 12.10 -18.79
C GLY A 281 -0.83 13.54 -19.35
N GLY A 282 -1.26 14.49 -18.50
CA GLY A 282 -1.32 15.93 -18.82
C GLY A 282 -2.73 16.48 -19.08
N ALA A 283 -2.83 17.79 -19.34
CA ALA A 283 -4.09 18.50 -19.59
C ALA A 283 -4.73 18.23 -20.97
N ALA A 284 -4.05 17.49 -21.85
CA ALA A 284 -4.56 17.12 -23.15
C ALA A 284 -5.45 15.86 -23.03
N THR A 285 -6.66 16.04 -22.48
CA THR A 285 -7.70 15.02 -22.63
C THR A 285 -7.95 14.81 -24.13
N ILE A 286 -7.87 13.57 -24.59
CA ILE A 286 -8.26 13.24 -25.96
C ILE A 286 -9.79 13.09 -25.93
N PRO A 287 -10.58 14.05 -26.47
CA PRO A 287 -12.02 14.11 -26.21
C PRO A 287 -12.80 12.88 -26.72
N SER A 288 -12.22 12.10 -27.64
CA SER A 288 -12.81 10.86 -28.14
C SER A 288 -12.84 9.72 -27.13
N PHE A 289 -12.03 9.76 -26.06
CA PHE A 289 -12.09 8.75 -24.99
C PHE A 289 -13.22 9.02 -24.00
N GLY A 290 -13.55 10.29 -23.76
CA GLY A 290 -14.66 10.70 -22.91
C GLY A 290 -14.35 10.76 -21.41
N PHE A 291 -15.39 11.00 -20.63
CA PHE A 291 -15.38 11.13 -19.18
C PHE A 291 -16.45 10.24 -18.56
N ALA A 292 -16.28 9.81 -17.32
CA ALA A 292 -17.26 9.02 -16.57
C ALA A 292 -17.17 9.37 -15.09
N ASP A 293 -18.24 9.15 -14.35
CA ASP A 293 -18.15 9.14 -12.89
C ASP A 293 -17.53 7.80 -12.48
N VAL A 294 -16.49 7.85 -11.64
CA VAL A 294 -15.73 6.70 -11.20
C VAL A 294 -15.88 6.58 -9.69
N HIS A 295 -16.47 5.48 -9.25
CA HIS A 295 -16.58 5.13 -7.84
C HIS A 295 -15.75 3.87 -7.58
N ALA A 296 -14.83 3.94 -6.63
CA ALA A 296 -13.88 2.88 -6.31
C ALA A 296 -13.93 2.54 -4.81
N ILE A 297 -14.02 1.25 -4.50
CA ILE A 297 -13.94 0.72 -3.14
C ILE A 297 -12.74 -0.22 -3.06
N ASP A 298 -11.85 0.02 -2.10
CA ASP A 298 -10.68 -0.78 -1.81
C ASP A 298 -10.73 -1.31 -0.37
N ASP A 299 -10.99 -2.61 -0.23
CA ASP A 299 -11.07 -3.32 1.02
C ASP A 299 -9.84 -4.22 1.23
N THR A 300 -9.36 -4.26 2.48
CA THR A 300 -8.34 -5.22 2.92
C THR A 300 -8.68 -5.71 4.32
N ALA A 301 -8.69 -7.03 4.48
CA ALA A 301 -8.79 -7.69 5.77
C ALA A 301 -7.63 -8.68 5.91
N SER A 302 -6.96 -8.68 7.06
CA SER A 302 -5.96 -9.69 7.39
C SER A 302 -6.09 -10.13 8.85
N LEU A 303 -5.93 -11.43 9.06
CA LEU A 303 -5.82 -12.06 10.37
C LEU A 303 -4.50 -12.83 10.40
N THR A 304 -3.59 -12.41 11.26
CA THR A 304 -2.24 -12.98 11.36
C THR A 304 -2.02 -13.51 12.77
N TRP A 305 -1.68 -14.79 12.87
CA TRP A 305 -1.17 -15.40 14.09
C TRP A 305 0.33 -15.64 13.96
N ARG A 306 1.11 -15.23 14.97
CA ARG A 306 2.55 -15.46 15.06
C ARG A 306 2.88 -16.14 16.38
N HIS A 307 3.83 -17.07 16.35
CA HIS A 307 4.37 -17.74 17.53
C HIS A 307 5.90 -17.86 17.39
N GLU A 308 6.61 -17.08 18.20
CA GLU A 308 8.06 -17.12 18.34
C GLU A 308 8.39 -18.16 19.43
N PHE A 309 8.70 -19.40 19.06
CA PHE A 309 8.96 -20.43 20.07
C PHE A 309 10.31 -20.17 20.72
N ALA A 310 10.37 -19.32 21.75
CA ALA A 310 11.61 -18.83 22.36
C ALA A 310 12.56 -19.94 22.86
N SER A 311 12.03 -21.14 23.13
CA SER A 311 12.82 -22.32 23.54
C SER A 311 13.13 -23.29 22.40
N ASN A 312 12.77 -22.98 21.15
CA ASN A 312 12.94 -23.85 20.00
C ASN A 312 13.35 -23.05 18.76
N ASP A 313 14.65 -23.04 18.50
CA ASP A 313 15.27 -22.36 17.36
C ASP A 313 14.72 -22.83 15.99
N LEU A 314 14.08 -24.01 15.90
CA LEU A 314 13.50 -24.51 14.65
C LEU A 314 12.15 -23.89 14.29
N LEU A 315 11.48 -23.21 15.23
CA LEU A 315 10.11 -22.75 15.06
C LEU A 315 9.95 -21.24 15.34
N ASP A 316 9.71 -20.47 14.28
CA ASP A 316 9.08 -19.15 14.30
C ASP A 316 7.97 -19.18 13.25
N LEU A 317 6.75 -19.45 13.70
CA LEU A 317 5.61 -19.74 12.83
C LEU A 317 4.74 -18.51 12.66
N THR A 318 4.44 -18.17 11.41
CA THR A 318 3.45 -17.15 11.05
C THR A 318 2.39 -17.77 10.15
N VAL A 319 1.12 -17.61 10.52
CA VAL A 319 -0.05 -18.01 9.73
C VAL A 319 -0.89 -16.77 9.48
N GLN A 320 -1.17 -16.48 8.21
CA GLN A 320 -1.99 -15.34 7.82
C GLN A 320 -3.13 -15.80 6.91
N LEU A 321 -4.34 -15.38 7.24
CA LEU A 321 -5.48 -15.36 6.34
C LEU A 321 -5.72 -13.91 5.91
N SER A 322 -5.93 -13.68 4.62
CA SER A 322 -6.20 -12.36 4.09
C SER A 322 -7.28 -12.39 3.02
N TYR A 323 -8.01 -11.27 2.93
CA TYR A 323 -9.00 -10.99 1.90
C TYR A 323 -8.79 -9.56 1.42
N THR A 324 -8.72 -9.35 0.11
CA THR A 324 -8.63 -8.02 -0.49
C THR A 324 -9.65 -7.93 -1.59
N ASP A 325 -10.38 -6.83 -1.68
CA ASP A 325 -11.30 -6.58 -2.79
C ASP A 325 -11.11 -5.15 -3.29
N THR A 326 -10.90 -5.00 -4.58
CA THR A 326 -10.86 -3.70 -5.23
C THR A 326 -11.92 -3.70 -6.32
N SER A 327 -12.95 -2.87 -6.14
CA SER A 327 -14.03 -2.70 -7.11
C SER A 327 -14.02 -1.28 -7.66
N VAL A 328 -14.28 -1.17 -8.97
CA VAL A 328 -14.36 0.12 -9.67
C VAL A 328 -15.59 0.10 -10.57
N SER A 329 -16.49 1.05 -10.34
CA SER A 329 -17.68 1.25 -11.13
C SER A 329 -17.57 2.55 -11.92
N LYS A 330 -17.90 2.48 -13.21
CA LYS A 330 -17.97 3.63 -14.11
C LYS A 330 -19.40 3.91 -14.50
N ARG A 331 -19.86 5.15 -14.36
CA ARG A 331 -21.22 5.59 -14.69
C ARG A 331 -21.19 6.91 -15.47
N ASN A 332 -22.36 7.36 -15.95
CA ASN A 332 -22.54 8.67 -16.60
C ASN A 332 -21.51 9.00 -17.68
N PHE A 333 -21.18 8.03 -18.54
CA PHE A 333 -20.18 8.20 -19.58
C PHE A 333 -20.57 9.29 -20.59
N THR A 334 -19.67 10.24 -20.83
CA THR A 334 -19.79 11.30 -21.83
C THR A 334 -18.63 11.20 -22.82
N GLY A 335 -18.93 10.90 -24.08
CA GLY A 335 -17.91 10.69 -25.12
C GLY A 335 -18.56 10.43 -26.48
N SER A 336 -17.78 9.99 -27.47
CA SER A 336 -18.34 9.65 -28.79
C SER A 336 -19.35 8.50 -28.66
N ALA A 337 -20.58 8.67 -29.16
CA ALA A 337 -21.62 7.64 -29.09
C ALA A 337 -21.23 6.31 -29.78
N LEU A 338 -20.22 6.34 -30.65
CA LEU A 338 -19.67 5.16 -31.32
C LEU A 338 -18.75 4.31 -30.41
N THR A 339 -18.41 4.73 -29.20
CA THR A 339 -17.51 3.96 -28.31
C THR A 339 -18.21 2.84 -27.56
N CYS A 340 -19.54 2.93 -27.37
CA CYS A 340 -20.35 2.00 -26.59
C CYS A 340 -21.38 1.22 -27.41
N ALA A 341 -20.92 0.62 -28.50
CA ALA A 341 -21.65 -0.40 -29.24
C ALA A 341 -20.90 -1.75 -29.17
N VAL A 342 -21.60 -2.84 -29.53
CA VAL A 342 -20.95 -4.15 -29.62
C VAL A 342 -19.88 -4.11 -30.71
N GLY A 343 -18.66 -4.57 -30.39
CA GLY A 343 -17.52 -4.56 -31.32
C GLY A 343 -16.76 -3.23 -31.41
N THR A 344 -17.04 -2.25 -30.53
CA THR A 344 -16.31 -0.98 -30.45
C THR A 344 -15.41 -0.93 -29.21
N PHE A 345 -14.98 0.27 -28.80
CA PHE A 345 -14.16 0.50 -27.60
C PHE A 345 -14.92 0.30 -26.28
N GLN A 346 -15.50 -0.88 -26.08
CA GLN A 346 -16.35 -1.22 -24.93
C GLN A 346 -15.65 -1.02 -23.57
N VAL A 347 -14.31 -1.00 -23.55
CA VAL A 347 -13.49 -0.72 -22.37
C VAL A 347 -13.75 0.67 -21.77
N LEU A 348 -14.23 1.61 -22.57
CA LEU A 348 -14.48 2.99 -22.15
C LEU A 348 -15.87 3.16 -21.53
N CYS A 349 -16.78 2.21 -21.78
CA CYS A 349 -18.19 2.31 -21.41
C CYS A 349 -18.43 2.22 -19.90
N PRO A 350 -19.66 2.57 -19.46
CA PRO A 350 -20.13 2.22 -18.13
C PRO A 350 -19.93 0.72 -17.89
N ALA A 351 -19.21 0.41 -16.81
CA ALA A 351 -18.78 -0.94 -16.51
C ALA A 351 -18.39 -1.05 -15.03
N ASP A 352 -18.44 -2.28 -14.54
CA ASP A 352 -18.01 -2.69 -13.22
C ASP A 352 -16.83 -3.65 -13.36
N TYR A 353 -15.76 -3.35 -12.63
CA TYR A 353 -14.55 -4.15 -12.53
C TYR A 353 -14.35 -4.54 -11.08
N GLY A 354 -13.90 -5.76 -10.83
CA GLY A 354 -13.64 -6.25 -9.49
C GLY A 354 -12.51 -7.27 -9.48
N TYR A 355 -11.66 -7.17 -8.45
CA TYR A 355 -10.61 -8.12 -8.17
C TYR A 355 -10.64 -8.46 -6.67
N ALA A 356 -11.21 -9.62 -6.35
CA ALA A 356 -11.28 -10.12 -4.99
C ALA A 356 -10.26 -11.25 -4.83
N THR A 357 -9.39 -11.18 -3.83
CA THR A 357 -8.36 -12.20 -3.55
C THR A 357 -8.49 -12.68 -2.13
N THR A 358 -8.67 -13.99 -1.93
CA THR A 358 -8.50 -14.66 -0.64
C THR A 358 -7.18 -15.40 -0.64
N ALA A 359 -6.35 -15.20 0.38
CA ALA A 359 -5.07 -15.89 0.48
C ALA A 359 -4.78 -16.39 1.90
N VAL A 360 -4.17 -17.58 1.98
CA VAL A 360 -3.62 -18.17 3.19
C VAL A 360 -2.11 -18.32 3.01
N LYS A 361 -1.33 -17.77 3.93
CA LYS A 361 0.13 -17.92 4.00
C LYS A 361 0.49 -18.62 5.30
N ILE A 362 1.31 -19.66 5.20
CA ILE A 362 1.94 -20.32 6.35
C ILE A 362 3.45 -20.26 6.11
N GLU A 363 4.19 -19.73 7.06
CA GLU A 363 5.63 -19.52 6.96
C GLU A 363 6.28 -19.89 8.29
N ASN A 364 7.38 -20.63 8.24
CA ASN A 364 8.21 -20.92 9.39
C ASN A 364 9.64 -20.46 9.11
N THR A 365 10.26 -19.78 10.06
CA THR A 365 11.71 -19.57 10.04
C THR A 365 12.38 -20.39 11.13
N ALA A 366 13.40 -21.15 10.74
CA ALA A 366 14.27 -21.88 11.65
C ALA A 366 15.64 -21.17 11.73
N ASP A 367 16.10 -20.93 12.94
CA ASP A 367 17.49 -20.59 13.24
C ASP A 367 18.30 -21.89 13.40
N LEU A 368 19.22 -22.09 12.48
CA LEU A 368 20.14 -23.23 12.39
C LEU A 368 21.59 -22.78 12.60
N SER A 369 21.77 -21.64 13.28
CA SER A 369 23.07 -21.04 13.53
C SER A 369 23.93 -21.92 14.45
N SER A 370 25.23 -22.00 14.17
CA SER A 370 26.18 -22.79 14.96
C SER A 370 27.59 -22.21 14.84
N GLY A 371 28.17 -21.82 15.98
CA GLY A 371 29.50 -21.20 16.02
C GLY A 371 29.56 -19.92 15.19
N ASP A 372 30.52 -19.83 14.27
CA ASP A 372 30.72 -18.66 13.39
C ASP A 372 29.79 -18.63 12.16
N TRP A 373 28.84 -19.57 12.09
CA TRP A 373 27.88 -19.70 11.01
C TRP A 373 26.50 -19.31 11.52
N GLN A 374 25.89 -18.28 10.92
CA GLN A 374 24.47 -18.01 11.12
C GLN A 374 23.68 -18.54 9.92
N ASN A 375 22.58 -19.24 10.18
CA ASN A 375 21.76 -19.84 9.13
C ASN A 375 20.28 -19.72 9.46
N PHE A 376 19.57 -18.82 8.78
CA PHE A 376 18.12 -18.69 8.91
C PHE A 376 17.45 -19.35 7.71
N LEU A 377 16.67 -20.41 7.95
CA LEU A 377 15.92 -21.11 6.92
C LEU A 377 14.44 -20.76 7.02
N THR A 378 13.95 -19.97 6.07
CA THR A 378 12.53 -19.69 5.91
C THR A 378 11.91 -20.67 4.91
N VAL A 379 10.85 -21.35 5.30
CA VAL A 379 10.03 -22.21 4.44
C VAL A 379 8.58 -21.79 4.52
N GLY A 380 7.85 -21.87 3.42
CA GLY A 380 6.44 -21.52 3.44
C GLY A 380 5.63 -22.02 2.28
N VAL A 381 4.31 -21.96 2.50
CA VAL A 381 3.27 -22.27 1.54
C VAL A 381 2.30 -21.10 1.48
N GLN A 382 1.89 -20.75 0.28
CA GLN A 382 0.88 -19.74 0.02
C GLN A 382 -0.18 -20.31 -0.90
N LEU A 383 -1.44 -20.24 -0.48
CA LEU A 383 -2.60 -20.57 -1.30
C LEU A 383 -3.35 -19.27 -1.56
N SER A 384 -3.77 -19.04 -2.80
CA SER A 384 -4.60 -17.89 -3.13
C SER A 384 -5.65 -18.23 -4.18
N GLU A 385 -6.84 -17.66 -4.02
CA GLU A 385 -7.89 -17.65 -5.02
C GLU A 385 -8.23 -16.19 -5.32
N GLN A 386 -8.15 -15.82 -6.59
CA GLN A 386 -8.52 -14.50 -7.07
C GLN A 386 -9.69 -14.60 -8.04
N GLU A 387 -10.75 -13.86 -7.79
CA GLU A 387 -11.88 -13.70 -8.68
C GLU A 387 -11.77 -12.37 -9.43
N ARG A 388 -11.97 -12.42 -10.74
CA ARG A 388 -12.02 -11.26 -11.62
C ARG A 388 -13.43 -11.10 -12.19
N SER A 389 -14.02 -9.92 -12.01
CA SER A 389 -15.27 -9.50 -12.64
C SER A 389 -15.03 -8.29 -13.54
N ALA A 390 -15.75 -8.22 -14.67
CA ALA A 390 -15.55 -7.19 -15.70
C ALA A 390 -16.77 -7.16 -16.65
N THR A 391 -17.84 -6.53 -16.19
CA THR A 391 -19.11 -6.44 -16.93
C THR A 391 -19.39 -5.00 -17.32
N SER A 392 -19.63 -4.77 -18.61
CA SER A 392 -20.08 -3.48 -19.13
C SER A 392 -21.60 -3.39 -19.26
N SER A 393 -22.12 -2.20 -19.56
CA SER A 393 -23.52 -2.01 -19.97
C SER A 393 -23.94 -2.82 -21.21
N LEU A 394 -22.98 -3.40 -21.94
CA LEU A 394 -23.20 -4.25 -23.11
C LEU A 394 -22.99 -5.75 -22.82
N GLY A 395 -22.71 -6.11 -21.57
CA GLY A 395 -22.36 -7.47 -21.14
C GLY A 395 -20.86 -7.64 -20.86
N ALA A 396 -20.43 -8.90 -20.78
CA ALA A 396 -19.07 -9.29 -20.44
C ALA A 396 -18.04 -8.71 -21.43
N LEU A 397 -16.89 -8.30 -20.90
CA LEU A 397 -15.82 -7.68 -21.69
C LEU A 397 -14.84 -8.74 -22.23
N GLY A 398 -14.86 -8.97 -23.55
CA GLY A 398 -14.02 -10.02 -24.17
C GLY A 398 -12.51 -9.82 -24.05
N PHE A 399 -12.03 -8.60 -23.85
CA PHE A 399 -10.61 -8.28 -23.63
C PHE A 399 -10.26 -8.15 -22.13
N HIS A 400 -11.22 -8.30 -21.22
CA HIS A 400 -11.02 -8.41 -19.76
C HIS A 400 -11.81 -9.64 -19.27
N PRO A 401 -11.39 -10.86 -19.66
CA PRO A 401 -12.16 -12.06 -19.40
C PRO A 401 -12.34 -12.31 -17.90
N GLU A 402 -13.57 -12.56 -17.49
CA GLU A 402 -13.93 -12.92 -16.13
C GLU A 402 -13.55 -14.37 -15.83
N GLY A 403 -13.27 -14.66 -14.57
CA GLY A 403 -12.90 -15.99 -14.11
C GLY A 403 -12.20 -15.99 -12.77
N THR A 404 -11.67 -17.16 -12.41
CA THR A 404 -10.99 -17.40 -11.14
C THR A 404 -9.57 -17.89 -11.40
N ASP A 405 -8.59 -17.35 -10.68
CA ASP A 405 -7.18 -17.76 -10.69
C ASP A 405 -6.83 -18.35 -9.31
N ARG A 406 -6.51 -19.64 -9.28
CA ARG A 406 -6.10 -20.38 -8.09
C ARG A 406 -4.62 -20.68 -8.15
N LYS A 407 -3.87 -20.34 -7.10
CA LYS A 407 -2.43 -20.58 -7.02
C LYS A 407 -2.04 -21.26 -5.73
N ILE A 408 -1.10 -22.18 -5.84
CA ILE A 408 -0.37 -22.78 -4.72
C ILE A 408 1.12 -22.53 -4.97
N GLY A 409 1.74 -21.79 -4.06
CA GLY A 409 3.18 -21.54 -4.07
C GLY A 409 3.85 -22.20 -2.88
N VAL A 410 4.92 -22.94 -3.14
CA VAL A 410 5.80 -23.50 -2.10
C VAL A 410 7.18 -22.91 -2.28
N TYR A 411 7.78 -22.43 -1.20
CA TYR A 411 9.09 -21.78 -1.25
C TYR A 411 9.97 -22.12 -0.05
N ALA A 412 11.27 -22.01 -0.30
CA ALA A 412 12.30 -22.06 0.73
C ALA A 412 13.36 -21.01 0.41
N GLN A 413 13.85 -20.34 1.44
CA GLN A 413 14.94 -19.40 1.35
C GLN A 413 15.86 -19.60 2.55
N GLY A 414 17.13 -19.85 2.27
CA GLY A 414 18.17 -19.87 3.29
C GLY A 414 18.89 -18.54 3.31
N GLU A 415 19.32 -18.12 4.48
CA GLU A 415 20.22 -17.00 4.68
C GLU A 415 21.43 -17.49 5.48
N PHE A 416 22.59 -17.53 4.83
CA PHE A 416 23.82 -18.03 5.39
C PHE A 416 24.79 -16.87 5.59
N ILE A 417 25.17 -16.60 6.83
CA ILE A 417 26.16 -15.58 7.18
C ILE A 417 27.40 -16.30 7.71
N TRP A 418 28.53 -16.07 7.07
CA TRP A 418 29.81 -16.62 7.48
C TRP A 418 30.73 -15.51 7.98
N ASN A 419 31.16 -15.63 9.25
CA ASN A 419 32.09 -14.71 9.92
C ASN A 419 31.66 -13.23 9.83
N ASP A 420 30.36 -12.96 9.83
CA ASP A 420 29.77 -11.62 9.66
C ASP A 420 30.23 -10.84 8.40
N ARG A 421 30.87 -11.52 7.44
CA ARG A 421 31.44 -10.89 6.24
C ARG A 421 30.70 -11.31 4.99
N LEU A 422 30.50 -12.61 4.80
CA LEU A 422 29.84 -13.13 3.60
C LEU A 422 28.43 -13.57 3.95
N THR A 423 27.44 -12.94 3.32
CA THR A 423 26.04 -13.39 3.35
C THR A 423 25.68 -13.99 2.01
N LEU A 424 25.15 -15.22 2.01
CA LEU A 424 24.56 -15.88 0.84
C LEU A 424 23.08 -16.14 1.08
N ILE A 425 22.24 -15.80 0.10
CA ILE A 425 20.78 -15.94 0.20
C ILE A 425 20.25 -16.72 -1.01
N PRO A 426 20.41 -18.05 -1.04
CA PRO A 426 19.74 -18.89 -2.01
C PRO A 426 18.24 -19.00 -1.70
N GLY A 427 17.43 -19.05 -2.73
CA GLY A 427 15.99 -19.23 -2.61
C GLY A 427 15.40 -19.94 -3.80
N LEU A 428 14.31 -20.66 -3.57
CA LEU A 428 13.55 -21.34 -4.61
C LEU A 428 12.07 -21.24 -4.29
N ARG A 429 11.28 -20.91 -5.30
CA ARG A 429 9.83 -21.02 -5.26
C ARG A 429 9.32 -21.82 -6.46
N VAL A 430 8.31 -22.64 -6.21
CA VAL A 430 7.52 -23.32 -7.23
C VAL A 430 6.06 -22.90 -7.06
N ASP A 431 5.46 -22.37 -8.12
CA ASP A 431 4.04 -22.04 -8.17
C ASP A 431 3.32 -22.97 -9.15
N PHE A 432 2.12 -23.39 -8.75
CA PHE A 432 1.15 -24.09 -9.58
C PHE A 432 -0.09 -23.22 -9.69
N GLY A 433 -0.53 -22.92 -10.91
CA GLY A 433 -1.68 -22.08 -11.19
C GLY A 433 -2.75 -22.81 -11.98
N ASP A 434 -4.01 -22.53 -11.67
CA ASP A 434 -5.17 -22.94 -12.46
C ASP A 434 -6.12 -21.76 -12.65
N ARG A 435 -6.38 -21.41 -13.91
CA ARG A 435 -7.27 -20.31 -14.29
C ARG A 435 -8.50 -20.88 -14.95
N THR A 436 -9.65 -20.69 -14.30
CA THR A 436 -10.94 -21.16 -14.79
C THR A 436 -11.77 -19.97 -15.29
N PRO A 437 -12.14 -19.92 -16.59
CA PRO A 437 -12.96 -18.85 -17.15
C PRO A 437 -14.41 -18.91 -16.64
N SER A 438 -15.07 -17.75 -16.55
CA SER A 438 -16.51 -17.69 -16.31
C SER A 438 -17.32 -18.24 -17.50
N ALA A 439 -18.61 -18.53 -17.30
CA ALA A 439 -19.48 -18.99 -18.39
C ALA A 439 -19.56 -17.99 -19.55
N ALA A 440 -19.54 -16.68 -19.26
CA ALA A 440 -19.52 -15.65 -20.28
C ALA A 440 -18.20 -15.64 -21.07
N THR A 441 -17.08 -15.83 -20.36
CA THR A 441 -15.76 -15.96 -20.98
C THR A 441 -15.67 -17.22 -21.86
N VAL A 442 -16.25 -18.35 -21.43
CA VAL A 442 -16.34 -19.58 -22.23
C VAL A 442 -17.19 -19.37 -23.49
N ALA A 443 -18.33 -18.68 -23.36
CA ALA A 443 -19.18 -18.34 -24.50
C ALA A 443 -18.46 -17.43 -25.53
N ALA A 444 -17.49 -16.62 -25.07
CA ALA A 444 -16.62 -15.81 -25.91
C ALA A 444 -15.39 -16.57 -26.46
N GLY A 445 -15.28 -17.88 -26.21
CA GLY A 445 -14.19 -18.74 -26.70
C GLY A 445 -12.99 -18.88 -25.76
N GLY A 446 -13.08 -18.38 -24.53
CA GLY A 446 -12.06 -18.59 -23.51
C GLY A 446 -12.02 -20.04 -23.01
N ALA A 447 -10.85 -20.48 -22.59
CA ALA A 447 -10.60 -21.82 -22.07
C ALA A 447 -9.79 -21.77 -20.78
N GLY A 448 -9.93 -22.82 -19.95
CA GLY A 448 -9.12 -22.98 -18.76
C GLY A 448 -7.64 -23.17 -19.09
N VAL A 449 -6.78 -22.66 -18.22
CA VAL A 449 -5.31 -22.76 -18.38
C VAL A 449 -4.70 -23.13 -17.04
N SER A 450 -3.92 -24.20 -17.03
CA SER A 450 -3.08 -24.57 -15.89
C SER A 450 -1.61 -24.37 -16.26
N ASP A 451 -0.82 -23.82 -15.33
CA ASP A 451 0.60 -23.54 -15.53
C ASP A 451 1.42 -23.84 -14.27
N GLN A 452 2.74 -23.95 -14.47
CA GLN A 452 3.71 -24.07 -13.40
C GLN A 452 4.85 -23.09 -13.64
N ALA A 453 5.39 -22.51 -12.57
CA ALA A 453 6.52 -21.59 -12.63
C ALA A 453 7.55 -21.93 -11.56
N ILE A 454 8.83 -21.83 -11.92
CA ILE A 454 9.96 -22.01 -10.99
C ILE A 454 10.73 -20.70 -10.94
N SER A 455 10.91 -20.16 -9.74
CA SER A 455 11.58 -18.88 -9.48
C SER A 455 12.80 -19.10 -8.57
N PRO A 456 13.99 -19.40 -9.14
CA PRO A 456 15.22 -19.53 -8.37
C PRO A 456 15.81 -18.15 -8.07
N LYS A 457 16.54 -18.06 -6.96
CA LYS A 457 17.26 -16.87 -6.52
C LYS A 457 18.59 -17.27 -5.91
N LEU A 458 19.63 -16.47 -6.19
CA LEU A 458 20.86 -16.47 -5.43
C LEU A 458 21.32 -15.02 -5.27
N SER A 459 21.43 -14.56 -4.03
CA SER A 459 22.01 -13.27 -3.70
C SER A 459 23.26 -13.44 -2.84
N ALA A 460 24.22 -12.53 -2.97
CA ALA A 460 25.43 -12.53 -2.16
C ALA A 460 25.77 -11.10 -1.72
N LEU A 461 26.21 -10.93 -0.47
CA LEU A 461 26.74 -9.69 0.09
C LEU A 461 28.10 -10.00 0.72
N TYR A 462 29.10 -9.17 0.45
CA TYR A 462 30.39 -9.24 1.12
C TYR A 462 30.71 -7.88 1.75
N LYS A 463 30.95 -7.86 3.06
CA LYS A 463 31.29 -6.66 3.83
C LYS A 463 32.79 -6.37 3.82
#